data_AF-A0A928Z990-F1
#
_entry.id   AF-A0A928Z990-F1
#
_cell.length_a   1.000
_cell.length_b   1.000
_cell.length_c   1.000
_cell.angle_alpha   90.00
_cell.angle_beta   90.00
_cell.angle_gamma   90.00
#
_symmetry.space_group_name_H-M   'P 1'
#
loop_
_entity.id
_entity.type
_entity.pdbx_description
1 polymer ?
#
loop_
_entity_poly.entity_id
_entity_poly.type
_entity_poly.pdbx_seq_one_letter_code
_entity_poly.pdbx_strand_id
1 'polypeptide(L)'
;MSSQSPFILNTNMDNIILELYARTISTGCITPADWFLLTKMMFSDSLSIEQGEIIRRILYAIRRRFIKRVPPITTYHCRAV
;
A
#
# COMPACT_ATOMS: atom_id res chain seq x y z
N MET A 1 -5.78 -0.12 36.67
CA MET A 1 -4.78 -1.07 36.14
C MET A 1 -4.94 -1.09 34.64
N SER A 2 -3.93 -0.61 33.93
CA SER A 2 -3.96 -0.37 32.50
C SER A 2 -3.85 -1.69 31.74
N SER A 3 -4.96 -2.19 31.21
CA SER A 3 -4.94 -3.27 30.24
C SER A 3 -4.52 -2.69 28.89
N GLN A 4 -3.21 -2.49 28.70
CA GLN A 4 -2.65 -2.33 27.36
C GLN A 4 -2.78 -3.68 26.66
N SER A 5 -3.89 -3.87 25.97
CA SER A 5 -4.05 -4.98 25.02
C SER A 5 -2.92 -4.88 24.00
N PRO A 6 -2.17 -5.95 23.73
CA PRO A 6 -1.22 -5.93 22.63
C PRO A 6 -2.01 -5.57 21.37
N PHE A 7 -1.48 -4.67 20.54
CA PHE A 7 -2.01 -4.44 19.20
C PHE A 7 -1.97 -5.78 18.46
N ILE A 8 -3.04 -6.56 18.60
CA ILE A 8 -3.29 -7.73 17.78
C ILE A 8 -3.55 -7.12 16.41
N LEU A 9 -2.51 -7.02 15.60
CA LEU A 9 -2.59 -6.92 14.15
C LEU A 9 -3.30 -8.19 13.70
N ASN A 10 -4.62 -8.23 13.90
CA ASN A 10 -5.52 -9.12 13.20
C ASN A 10 -5.63 -8.52 11.80
N THR A 11 -4.51 -8.53 11.07
CA THR A 11 -4.37 -8.01 9.73
C THR A 11 -5.08 -8.96 8.80
N ASN A 12 -6.41 -8.86 8.79
CA ASN A 12 -7.20 -9.43 7.73
C ASN A 12 -6.71 -8.79 6.41
N MET A 13 -6.38 -9.61 5.42
CA MET A 13 -5.84 -9.12 4.13
C MET A 13 -6.77 -8.10 3.48
N ASP A 14 -8.08 -8.22 3.72
CA ASP A 14 -9.09 -7.25 3.30
C ASP A 14 -8.80 -5.83 3.81
N ASN A 15 -8.46 -5.70 5.10
CA ASN A 15 -8.20 -4.39 5.71
C ASN A 15 -6.94 -3.74 5.11
N ILE A 16 -5.91 -4.54 4.83
CA ILE A 16 -4.67 -4.05 4.23
C ILE A 16 -4.94 -3.50 2.81
N ILE A 17 -5.70 -4.24 2.00
CA ILE A 17 -6.00 -3.86 0.61
C ILE A 17 -6.89 -2.62 0.56
N LEU A 18 -7.88 -2.54 1.45
CA LEU A 18 -8.75 -1.36 1.57
C LEU A 18 -7.97 -0.13 2.04
N GLU A 19 -7.07 -0.29 3.01
CA GLU A 19 -6.24 0.81 3.49
C GLU A 19 -5.28 1.30 2.38
N LEU A 20 -4.64 0.38 1.66
CA LEU A 20 -3.83 0.70 0.49
C LEU A 20 -4.63 1.49 -0.54
N TYR A 21 -5.84 1.02 -0.87
CA TYR A 21 -6.72 1.69 -1.83
C TYR A 21 -7.09 3.11 -1.38
N ALA A 22 -7.57 3.26 -0.15
CA ALA A 22 -7.97 4.54 0.43
C ALA A 22 -6.80 5.54 0.47
N ARG A 23 -5.61 5.08 0.89
CA ARG A 23 -4.40 5.90 0.92
C ARG A 23 -3.95 6.32 -0.48
N THR A 24 -3.98 5.39 -1.44
CA THR A 24 -3.53 5.68 -2.80
C THR A 24 -4.46 6.68 -3.51
N ILE A 25 -5.78 6.57 -3.28
CA ILE A 25 -6.74 7.54 -3.82
C ILE A 25 -6.62 8.90 -3.14
N SER A 26 -6.53 8.95 -1.81
CA SER A 26 -6.46 10.21 -1.07
C SER A 26 -5.19 11.00 -1.35
N THR A 27 -4.05 10.32 -1.52
CA THR A 27 -2.76 10.99 -1.76
C THR A 27 -2.42 11.14 -3.24
N GLY A 28 -3.08 10.39 -4.12
CA GLY A 28 -2.69 10.30 -5.54
C GLY A 28 -1.29 9.71 -5.73
N CYS A 29 -0.75 9.04 -4.71
CA CYS A 29 0.64 8.61 -4.65
C CYS A 29 0.74 7.15 -4.18
N ILE A 30 1.72 6.42 -4.71
CA ILE A 30 2.09 5.08 -4.21
C ILE A 30 3.56 5.09 -3.78
N THR A 31 3.83 4.72 -2.53
CA THR A 31 5.20 4.64 -2.00
C THR A 31 5.90 3.37 -2.49
N PRO A 32 7.23 3.25 -2.35
CA PRO A 32 7.93 2.00 -2.63
C PRO A 32 7.41 0.81 -1.80
N ALA A 33 7.02 1.04 -0.55
CA ALA A 33 6.47 0.01 0.33
C ALA A 33 5.09 -0.46 -0.17
N ASP A 34 4.22 0.48 -0.54
CA ASP A 34 2.91 0.19 -1.13
C ASP A 34 3.05 -0.58 -2.45
N TRP A 35 4.03 -0.19 -3.28
CA TRP A 35 4.32 -0.89 -4.54
C TRP A 35 4.80 -2.33 -4.32
N PHE A 36 5.66 -2.55 -3.33
CA PHE A 36 6.11 -3.89 -2.96
C PHE A 36 4.95 -4.76 -2.47
N LEU A 37 4.10 -4.20 -1.61
CA LEU A 37 2.89 -4.85 -1.12
C LEU A 37 1.93 -5.23 -2.26
N LEU A 38 1.65 -4.30 -3.16
CA LEU A 38 0.80 -4.51 -4.33
C LEU A 38 1.35 -5.64 -5.21
N THR A 39 2.67 -5.64 -5.46
CA THR A 39 3.34 -6.67 -6.25
C THR A 39 3.23 -8.04 -5.56
N LYS A 40 3.48 -8.11 -4.25
CA LYS A 40 3.33 -9.36 -3.48
C LYS A 40 1.90 -9.91 -3.57
N MET A 41 0.89 -9.05 -3.50
CA MET A 41 -0.51 -9.44 -3.62
C MET A 41 -0.84 -9.97 -5.01
N MET A 42 -0.32 -9.36 -6.08
CA MET A 42 -0.55 -9.83 -7.45
C MET A 42 -0.10 -11.28 -7.70
N PHE A 43 0.89 -11.76 -6.96
CA PHE A 43 1.39 -13.14 -7.05
C PHE A 43 0.81 -14.07 -5.97
N SER A 44 -0.21 -13.62 -5.23
CA SER A 44 -0.87 -14.42 -4.20
C SER A 44 -2.05 -15.19 -4.77
N ASP A 45 -2.01 -16.52 -4.68
CA ASP A 45 -3.10 -17.41 -5.13
C ASP A 45 -4.34 -17.35 -4.23
N SER A 46 -4.26 -16.66 -3.10
CA SER A 46 -5.31 -16.59 -2.06
C SER A 46 -6.15 -15.31 -2.11
N LEU A 47 -6.10 -14.54 -3.20
CA LEU A 47 -6.89 -13.32 -3.32
C LEU A 47 -8.36 -13.64 -3.58
N SER A 48 -9.26 -12.95 -2.87
CA SER A 48 -10.67 -12.95 -3.19
C SER A 48 -10.94 -12.15 -4.47
N ILE A 49 -12.11 -12.35 -5.08
CA ILE A 49 -12.54 -11.62 -6.29
C ILE A 49 -12.53 -10.10 -6.03
N GLU A 50 -13.08 -9.67 -4.89
CA GLU A 50 -13.16 -8.25 -4.52
C GLU A 50 -11.77 -7.62 -4.34
N GLN A 51 -10.87 -8.34 -3.68
CA GLN A 51 -9.48 -7.92 -3.54
C GLN A 51 -8.78 -7.74 -4.90
N GLY A 52 -9.01 -8.69 -5.82
CA GLY A 52 -8.50 -8.62 -7.18
C GLY A 52 -9.04 -7.41 -7.97
N GLU A 53 -10.31 -7.05 -7.80
CA GLU A 53 -10.90 -5.85 -8.40
C GLU A 53 -10.25 -4.57 -7.87
N ILE A 54 -10.03 -4.47 -6.56
CA ILE A 54 -9.37 -3.30 -5.94
C ILE A 54 -7.96 -3.12 -6.50
N ILE A 55 -7.17 -4.20 -6.54
CA ILE A 55 -5.81 -4.20 -7.11
C ILE A 55 -5.86 -3.75 -8.57
N ARG A 56 -6.79 -4.28 -9.37
CA ARG A 56 -6.95 -3.87 -10.78
C ARG A 56 -7.29 -2.39 -10.92
N ARG A 57 -8.12 -1.82 -10.04
CA ARG A 57 -8.44 -0.38 -10.04
C ARG A 57 -7.21 0.47 -9.73
N ILE A 58 -6.39 0.07 -8.75
CA ILE A 58 -5.14 0.77 -8.42
C ILE A 58 -4.20 0.76 -9.63
N LEU A 59 -3.97 -0.43 -10.21
CA LEU A 59 -3.11 -0.57 -11.40
C LEU A 59 -3.63 0.24 -12.59
N TYR A 60 -4.94 0.26 -12.82
CA TYR A 60 -5.56 1.07 -13.86
C TYR A 60 -5.32 2.56 -13.64
N ALA A 61 -5.50 3.05 -12.42
CA ALA A 61 -5.27 4.45 -12.08
C ALA A 61 -3.77 4.85 -12.19
N ILE A 62 -2.85 3.95 -11.85
CA ILE A 62 -1.41 4.13 -12.12
C ILE A 62 -1.14 4.20 -13.63
N ARG A 63 -1.69 3.26 -14.42
CA ARG A 63 -1.53 3.23 -15.89
C ARG A 63 -2.05 4.50 -16.56
N ARG A 64 -3.15 5.06 -16.05
CA ARG A 64 -3.76 6.31 -16.52
C ARG A 64 -3.07 7.57 -15.97
N ARG A 65 -2.00 7.42 -15.18
CA ARG A 65 -1.22 8.50 -14.55
C ARG A 65 -2.01 9.35 -13.55
N PHE A 66 -3.12 8.83 -13.01
CA PHE A 66 -3.84 9.46 -11.90
C PHE A 66 -3.12 9.27 -10.56
N ILE A 67 -2.38 8.16 -10.43
CA ILE A 67 -1.54 7.86 -9.27
C ILE A 67 -0.08 7.91 -9.70
N LYS A 68 0.74 8.64 -8.96
CA LYS A 68 2.20 8.73 -9.20
C LYS A 68 2.96 7.84 -8.24
N ARG A 69 4.03 7.20 -8.73
CA ARG A 69 4.96 6.49 -7.87
C ARG A 69 5.93 7.47 -7.24
N VAL A 70 5.98 7.49 -5.92
CA VAL A 70 6.94 8.31 -5.18
C VAL A 70 8.30 7.60 -5.24
N PRO A 71 9.38 8.29 -5.65
CA PRO A 71 10.70 7.71 -5.58
C PRO A 71 11.04 7.37 -4.12
N PRO A 72 11.87 6.34 -3.86
CA PRO A 72 12.36 6.14 -2.51
C PRO A 72 12.98 7.44 -2.01
N ILE A 73 12.70 7.78 -0.75
CA ILE A 73 13.41 8.86 -0.07
C ILE A 73 14.85 8.38 -0.01
N THR A 74 15.65 8.77 -1.01
CA THR A 74 17.09 8.69 -0.89
C THR A 74 17.41 9.63 0.26
N THR A 75 17.82 9.06 1.39
CA THR A 75 18.57 9.77 2.40
C THR A 75 19.75 10.41 1.68
N TYR A 76 19.58 11.65 1.23
CA TYR A 76 20.70 12.51 0.98
C TYR A 76 21.42 12.56 2.32
N HIS A 77 22.58 11.89 2.39
CA HIS A 77 23.51 12.12 3.47
C HIS A 77 23.73 13.63 3.52
N CYS A 78 23.14 14.28 4.53
CA CYS A 78 23.55 15.61 4.93
C CYS A 78 25.03 15.48 5.28
N ARG A 79 25.92 15.80 4.34
CA ARG A 79 27.26 16.21 4.70
C ARG A 79 27.06 17.50 5.48
N ALA A 80 27.12 17.39 6.80
CA ALA A 80 27.39 18.54 7.64
C ALA A 80 28.70 19.13 7.12
N VAL A 81 28.62 20.36 6.61
CA VAL A 81 29.78 21.17 6.23
C VAL A 81 30.44 21.64 7.51
#